data_AF-A0A8S2WSC2-F1
#
_entry.id   AF-A0A8S2WSC2-F1
#
_cell.length_a   1.000
_cell.length_b   1.000
_cell.length_c   1.000
_cell.angle_alpha   90.00
_cell.angle_beta   90.00
_cell.angle_gamma   90.00
#
_symmetry.space_group_name_H-M   'P 1'
#
loop_
_entity.id
_entity.type
_entity.pdbx_description
1 polymer ?
#
loop_
_entity_poly.entity_id
_entity_poly.type
_entity_poly.pdbx_seq_one_letter_code
_entity_poly.pdbx_strand_id
1 'polypeptide(L)'
;DFVIPEKEQSLLDAYKNWRERADPKVCCDYGLHVAITSWSDNVARDMETLTKEKGVNSFKVFMAYNGVFMLHDSEIYQVFTKCRELGGIAMVHAENGEIITELEKEVAKLGITGPEGHLLSRPEEVC
;
A
#
# COMPACT_ATOMS: atom_id res chain seq x y z
N ASP A 1 3.72 -11.70 -3.28
CA ASP A 1 2.57 -10.92 -3.81
C ASP A 1 2.18 -9.84 -2.79
N PHE A 2 1.27 -8.92 -3.13
CA PHE A 2 0.77 -7.88 -2.23
C PHE A 2 -0.72 -8.08 -1.98
N VAL A 3 -1.07 -8.31 -0.72
CA VAL A 3 -2.45 -8.24 -0.24
C VAL A 3 -2.84 -6.77 -0.17
N ILE A 4 -3.85 -6.36 -0.93
CA ILE A 4 -4.37 -4.99 -0.92
C ILE A 4 -5.82 -5.05 -0.42
N PRO A 5 -6.12 -4.58 0.80
CA PRO A 5 -7.48 -4.58 1.31
C PRO A 5 -8.36 -3.63 0.51
N GLU A 6 -9.61 -4.02 0.30
CA GLU A 6 -10.65 -3.12 -0.19
C GLU A 6 -10.98 -2.04 0.86
N LYS A 7 -11.69 -0.99 0.45
CA LYS A 7 -12.13 0.05 1.38
C LYS A 7 -12.98 -0.58 2.49
N GLU A 8 -12.66 -0.25 3.75
CA GLU A 8 -13.32 -0.77 4.96
C GLU A 8 -13.10 -2.28 5.25
N GLN A 9 -12.34 -3.00 4.42
CA GLN A 9 -12.00 -4.40 4.67
C GLN A 9 -10.91 -4.54 5.75
N SER A 10 -11.04 -5.53 6.63
CA SER A 10 -9.98 -5.86 7.59
C SER A 10 -8.76 -6.45 6.87
N LEU A 11 -7.55 -6.29 7.45
CA LEU A 11 -6.36 -6.85 6.83
C LEU A 11 -6.37 -8.39 6.88
N LEU A 12 -6.99 -8.96 7.90
CA LEU A 12 -7.10 -10.41 8.07
C LEU A 12 -8.01 -11.04 7.03
N ASP A 13 -9.15 -10.40 6.71
CA ASP A 13 -10.04 -10.88 5.66
C ASP A 13 -9.38 -10.76 4.28
N ALA A 14 -8.70 -9.62 4.02
CA ALA A 14 -7.96 -9.44 2.78
C ALA A 14 -6.87 -10.52 2.62
N TYR A 15 -6.09 -10.77 3.67
CA TYR A 15 -5.06 -11.82 3.68
C TYR A 15 -5.65 -13.20 3.41
N LYS A 16 -6.75 -13.54 4.11
CA LYS A 16 -7.45 -14.82 3.93
C LYS A 16 -7.91 -14.99 2.48
N ASN A 17 -8.55 -13.98 1.90
CA ASN A 17 -9.02 -14.01 0.52
C ASN A 17 -7.86 -14.22 -0.48
N TRP A 18 -6.70 -13.60 -0.25
CA TRP A 18 -5.51 -13.83 -1.08
C TRP A 18 -5.00 -15.26 -0.97
N ARG A 19 -4.90 -15.80 0.25
CA ARG A 19 -4.49 -17.19 0.50
C ARG A 19 -5.44 -18.18 -0.17
N GLU A 20 -6.75 -18.00 -0.03
CA GLU A 20 -7.77 -18.88 -0.66
C GLU A 20 -7.68 -18.89 -2.19
N ARG A 21 -7.31 -17.76 -2.80
CA ARG A 21 -7.10 -17.67 -4.25
C ARG A 21 -5.79 -18.32 -4.71
N ALA A 22 -4.74 -18.22 -3.91
CA ALA A 22 -3.38 -18.65 -4.25
C ALA A 22 -3.10 -20.12 -3.90
N ASP A 23 -3.46 -20.56 -2.68
CA ASP A 23 -3.17 -21.91 -2.15
C ASP A 23 -3.52 -23.07 -3.12
N PRO A 24 -4.66 -23.07 -3.83
CA PRO A 24 -4.99 -24.17 -4.76
C PRO A 24 -4.34 -24.06 -6.15
N LYS A 25 -3.61 -22.97 -6.45
CA LYS A 25 -3.13 -22.65 -7.81
C LYS A 25 -1.62 -22.50 -7.94
N VAL A 26 -0.91 -22.18 -6.88
CA VAL A 26 0.53 -21.93 -6.95
C VAL A 26 1.28 -23.21 -7.31
N CYS A 27 2.23 -23.10 -8.24
CA CYS A 27 3.11 -24.20 -8.65
C CYS A 27 4.49 -24.15 -7.96
N CYS A 28 4.70 -23.19 -7.07
CA CYS A 28 5.92 -22.97 -6.31
C CYS A 28 5.60 -22.28 -4.97
N ASP A 29 6.59 -22.24 -4.07
CA ASP A 29 6.45 -21.57 -2.78
C ASP A 29 6.23 -20.07 -2.94
N TYR A 30 5.49 -19.47 -2.01
CA TYR A 30 5.18 -18.05 -2.04
C TYR A 30 5.05 -17.43 -0.64
N GLY A 31 5.20 -16.12 -0.58
CA GLY A 31 4.94 -15.29 0.59
C GLY A 31 4.12 -14.06 0.22
N LEU A 32 3.54 -13.42 1.23
CA LEU A 32 2.65 -12.27 1.07
C LEU A 32 3.13 -11.08 1.89
N HIS A 33 3.15 -9.92 1.26
CA HIS A 33 3.20 -8.63 1.91
C HIS A 33 1.77 -8.10 2.10
N VAL A 34 1.54 -7.27 3.12
CA VAL A 34 0.20 -6.69 3.36
C VAL A 34 0.27 -5.17 3.25
N ALA A 35 -0.57 -4.59 2.38
CA ALA A 35 -0.69 -3.16 2.24
C ALA A 35 -1.51 -2.55 3.39
N ILE A 36 -1.03 -1.43 3.89
CA ILE A 36 -1.72 -0.58 4.87
C ILE A 36 -2.23 0.65 4.12
N THR A 37 -3.54 0.67 3.84
CA THR A 37 -4.21 1.72 3.04
C THR A 37 -5.01 2.70 3.90
N SER A 38 -5.04 2.47 5.22
CA SER A 38 -5.59 3.39 6.24
C SER A 38 -4.97 3.04 7.60
N TRP A 39 -5.02 3.97 8.56
CA TRP A 39 -4.55 3.71 9.92
C TRP A 39 -5.66 3.73 10.98
N SER A 40 -5.65 2.75 11.89
CA SER A 40 -6.49 2.70 13.09
C SER A 40 -5.93 1.69 14.10
N ASP A 41 -6.45 1.70 15.34
CA ASP A 41 -6.10 0.69 16.35
C ASP A 41 -6.48 -0.74 15.94
N ASN A 42 -7.51 -0.89 15.09
CA ASN A 42 -7.87 -2.18 14.52
C ASN A 42 -6.80 -2.68 13.55
N VAL A 43 -6.33 -1.80 12.67
CA VAL A 43 -5.22 -2.10 11.74
C VAL A 43 -3.96 -2.49 12.51
N ALA A 44 -3.64 -1.79 13.60
CA ALA A 44 -2.50 -2.14 14.44
C ALA A 44 -2.62 -3.55 15.07
N ARG A 45 -3.82 -3.94 15.51
CA ARG A 45 -4.09 -5.29 16.04
C ARG A 45 -4.03 -6.36 14.95
N ASP A 46 -4.54 -6.06 13.77
CA ASP A 46 -4.46 -6.97 12.62
C ASP A 46 -3.00 -7.19 12.19
N MET A 47 -2.17 -6.15 12.14
CA MET A 47 -0.73 -6.26 11.86
C MET A 47 -0.02 -7.19 12.84
N GLU A 48 -0.36 -7.10 14.13
CA GLU A 48 0.19 -7.97 15.17
C GLU A 48 -0.21 -9.43 14.95
N THR A 49 -1.48 -9.67 14.64
CA THR A 49 -2.00 -11.02 14.33
C THR A 49 -1.34 -11.59 13.07
N LEU A 50 -1.22 -10.79 12.01
CA LEU A 50 -0.54 -11.16 10.77
C LEU A 50 0.92 -11.56 11.02
N THR A 51 1.61 -10.82 11.89
CA THR A 51 3.02 -11.09 12.22
C THR A 51 3.17 -12.34 13.07
N LYS A 52 2.43 -12.44 14.18
CA LYS A 52 2.61 -13.51 15.17
C LYS A 52 2.04 -14.84 14.71
N GLU A 53 0.96 -14.83 13.93
CA GLU A 53 0.19 -16.05 13.62
C GLU A 53 0.18 -16.42 12.14
N LYS A 54 0.37 -15.45 11.22
CA LYS A 54 0.21 -15.69 9.77
C LYS A 54 1.52 -15.62 8.97
N GLY A 55 2.64 -15.38 9.64
CA GLY A 55 3.98 -15.36 9.03
C GLY A 55 4.26 -14.15 8.14
N VAL A 56 3.51 -13.05 8.29
CA VAL A 56 3.74 -11.82 7.53
C VAL A 56 4.68 -10.90 8.31
N ASN A 57 5.83 -10.56 7.74
CA ASN A 57 6.82 -9.69 8.39
C ASN A 57 7.09 -8.39 7.61
N SER A 58 6.25 -8.05 6.64
CA SER A 58 6.51 -6.96 5.69
C SER A 58 5.22 -6.25 5.28
N PHE A 59 5.19 -4.94 5.46
CA PHE A 59 3.99 -4.11 5.31
C PHE A 59 4.25 -2.96 4.32
N LYS A 60 3.33 -2.75 3.36
CA LYS A 60 3.46 -1.74 2.30
C LYS A 60 2.58 -0.53 2.58
N VAL A 61 3.16 0.67 2.51
CA VAL A 61 2.42 1.94 2.54
C VAL A 61 2.58 2.68 1.22
N PHE A 62 1.66 3.60 0.94
CA PHE A 62 1.68 4.44 -0.25
C PHE A 62 1.69 5.91 0.14
N MET A 63 2.65 6.66 -0.39
CA MET A 63 2.67 8.14 -0.36
C MET A 63 1.95 8.74 -1.57
N ALA A 64 1.62 7.89 -2.55
CA ALA A 64 0.89 8.22 -3.77
C ALA A 64 -0.56 7.67 -3.73
N TYR A 65 -1.30 7.87 -4.83
CA TYR A 65 -2.70 7.45 -4.99
C TYR A 65 -3.65 8.17 -4.03
N ASN A 66 -3.62 9.50 -4.08
CA ASN A 66 -4.45 10.38 -3.26
C ASN A 66 -5.93 10.01 -3.37
N GLY A 67 -6.61 9.91 -2.23
CA GLY A 67 -8.02 9.53 -2.14
C GLY A 67 -8.30 8.02 -2.27
N VAL A 68 -7.28 7.18 -2.48
CA VAL A 68 -7.45 5.73 -2.64
C VAL A 68 -6.59 4.94 -1.63
N PHE A 69 -5.26 5.12 -1.67
CA PHE A 69 -4.33 4.36 -0.81
C PHE A 69 -3.35 5.25 -0.03
N MET A 70 -3.27 6.53 -0.38
CA MET A 70 -2.33 7.46 0.21
C MET A 70 -2.54 7.58 1.71
N LEU A 71 -1.46 7.38 2.47
CA LEU A 71 -1.40 7.73 3.88
C LEU A 71 -0.76 9.10 4.07
N HIS A 72 -1.19 9.82 5.10
CA HIS A 72 -0.51 11.04 5.53
C HIS A 72 0.70 10.71 6.42
N ASP A 73 1.65 11.64 6.53
CA ASP A 73 2.89 11.45 7.31
C ASP A 73 2.66 10.98 8.75
N SER A 74 1.60 11.48 9.39
CA SER A 74 1.23 11.08 10.75
C SER A 74 0.82 9.61 10.83
N GLU A 75 0.12 9.09 9.82
CA GLU A 75 -0.27 7.68 9.73
C GLU A 75 0.93 6.80 9.39
N ILE A 76 1.78 7.23 8.46
CA ILE A 76 3.02 6.54 8.09
C ILE A 76 3.93 6.39 9.31
N TYR A 77 4.06 7.45 10.13
CA TYR A 77 4.80 7.40 11.39
C TYR A 77 4.27 6.31 12.33
N GLN A 78 2.96 6.16 12.44
CA GLN A 78 2.35 5.13 13.28
C GLN A 78 2.59 3.72 12.70
N VAL A 79 2.46 3.55 11.39
CA VAL A 79 2.77 2.28 10.71
C VAL A 79 4.22 1.87 10.94
N PHE A 80 5.17 2.80 10.77
CA PHE A 80 6.60 2.53 10.97
C PHE A 80 6.92 2.19 12.43
N THR A 81 6.29 2.90 13.36
CA THR A 81 6.40 2.61 14.80
C THR A 81 5.92 1.19 15.10
N LYS A 82 4.76 0.81 14.58
CA LYS A 82 4.22 -0.55 14.78
C LYS A 82 5.07 -1.62 14.08
N CYS A 83 5.60 -1.35 12.88
CA CYS A 83 6.54 -2.27 12.21
C CYS A 83 7.77 -2.52 13.08
N ARG A 84 8.36 -1.47 13.66
CA ARG A 84 9.50 -1.59 14.59
C ARG A 84 9.16 -2.44 15.82
N GLU A 85 8.00 -2.25 16.42
CA GLU A 85 7.54 -3.04 17.58
C GLU A 85 7.37 -4.53 17.24
N LEU A 86 6.87 -4.82 16.04
CA LEU A 86 6.59 -6.18 15.58
C LEU A 86 7.81 -6.89 14.98
N GLY A 87 8.93 -6.18 14.77
CA GLY A 87 10.08 -6.69 14.03
C GLY A 87 9.81 -6.88 12.53
N GLY A 88 8.83 -6.14 11.98
CA GLY A 88 8.49 -6.15 10.56
C GLY A 88 9.26 -5.09 9.76
N ILE A 89 9.35 -5.28 8.45
CA ILE A 89 9.91 -4.30 7.51
C ILE A 89 8.81 -3.45 6.89
N ALA A 90 8.98 -2.13 6.95
CA ALA A 90 8.12 -1.20 6.22
C ALA A 90 8.63 -1.03 4.78
N MET A 91 7.73 -1.17 3.82
CA MET A 91 7.96 -0.91 2.41
C MET A 91 7.14 0.31 2.00
N VAL A 92 7.70 1.16 1.15
CA VAL A 92 7.07 2.43 0.76
C VAL A 92 6.96 2.49 -0.75
N HIS A 93 5.82 2.97 -1.25
CA HIS A 93 5.71 3.51 -2.61
C HIS A 93 5.85 5.02 -2.48
N ALA A 94 7.02 5.54 -2.82
CA ALA A 94 7.52 6.82 -2.31
C ALA A 94 7.39 7.98 -3.30
N GLU A 95 6.26 8.09 -4.01
CA GLU A 95 6.00 9.28 -4.82
C GLU A 95 5.13 10.30 -4.04
N ASN A 96 5.30 11.60 -4.29
CA ASN A 96 4.48 12.65 -3.69
C ASN A 96 3.08 12.68 -4.33
N GLY A 97 2.10 12.05 -3.68
CA GLY A 97 0.75 11.90 -4.20
C GLY A 97 -0.02 13.20 -4.41
N GLU A 98 0.21 14.22 -3.60
CA GLU A 98 -0.45 15.52 -3.75
C GLU A 98 0.03 16.23 -5.02
N ILE A 99 1.35 16.28 -5.24
CA ILE A 99 1.93 16.91 -6.43
C ILE A 99 1.51 16.15 -7.70
N ILE A 100 1.57 14.81 -7.69
CA ILE A 100 1.12 13.99 -8.82
C ILE A 100 -0.32 14.31 -9.19
N THR A 101 -1.21 14.44 -8.19
CA THR A 101 -2.62 14.75 -8.41
C THR A 101 -2.81 16.09 -9.13
N GLU A 102 -1.99 17.09 -8.83
CA GLU A 102 -2.04 18.39 -9.51
C GLU A 102 -1.44 18.32 -10.92
N LEU A 103 -0.29 17.66 -11.09
CA LEU A 103 0.36 17.50 -12.40
C LEU A 103 -0.51 16.69 -13.37
N GLU A 104 -1.23 15.66 -12.91
CA GLU A 104 -2.20 14.93 -13.73
C GLU A 104 -3.29 15.85 -14.28
N LYS A 105 -3.81 16.77 -13.45
CA LYS A 105 -4.80 17.76 -13.89
C LYS A 105 -4.20 18.73 -14.89
N GLU A 106 -2.97 19.17 -14.70
CA GLU A 106 -2.26 20.08 -15.62
C GLU A 106 -2.01 19.44 -16.98
N VAL A 107 -1.45 18.23 -17.00
CA VAL A 107 -1.19 17.45 -18.21
C VAL A 107 -2.49 17.20 -18.99
N ALA A 108 -3.57 16.83 -18.30
CA ALA A 108 -4.88 16.67 -18.92
C ALA A 108 -5.44 17.98 -19.51
N LYS A 109 -5.26 19.12 -18.82
CA LYS A 109 -5.65 20.45 -19.32
C LYS A 109 -4.88 20.87 -20.58
N LEU A 110 -3.67 20.37 -20.76
CA LEU A 110 -2.88 20.56 -21.99
C LEU A 110 -3.36 19.67 -23.16
N GLY A 111 -4.39 18.84 -22.94
CA GLY A 111 -4.94 17.93 -23.94
C GLY A 111 -4.11 16.64 -24.12
N ILE A 112 -3.11 16.42 -23.27
CA ILE A 112 -2.25 15.23 -23.30
C ILE A 112 -3.01 14.10 -22.61
N THR A 113 -3.56 13.20 -23.41
CA THR A 113 -4.40 12.08 -22.96
C THR A 113 -3.84 10.71 -23.37
N GLY A 114 -2.70 10.71 -24.07
CA GLY A 114 -1.97 9.48 -24.37
C GLY A 114 -1.13 8.99 -23.18
N PRO A 115 -0.56 7.78 -23.29
CA PRO A 115 0.25 7.18 -22.22
C PRO A 115 1.46 8.03 -21.78
N GLU A 116 1.98 8.88 -22.65
CA GLU A 116 3.06 9.83 -22.35
C GLU A 116 2.70 10.78 -21.21
N GLY A 117 1.42 11.10 -21.04
CA GLY A 117 0.95 11.94 -19.93
C GLY A 117 1.19 11.33 -18.55
N HIS A 118 1.29 10.00 -18.46
CA HIS A 118 1.60 9.32 -17.20
C HIS A 118 3.01 9.66 -16.70
N LEU A 119 4.00 9.64 -17.59
CA LEU A 119 5.37 10.03 -17.26
C LEU A 119 5.47 11.52 -16.99
N LEU A 120 4.82 12.35 -17.81
CA LEU A 120 4.85 13.81 -17.66
C LEU A 120 4.20 14.31 -16.36
N SER A 121 3.24 13.57 -15.80
CA SER A 121 2.59 13.90 -14.53
C SER A 121 3.35 13.40 -13.29
N ARG A 122 4.47 12.68 -13.48
CA ARG A 122 5.25 12.01 -12.42
C ARG A 122 6.75 12.15 -12.69
N PRO A 123 7.30 13.38 -12.74
CA PRO A 123 8.73 13.58 -12.95
C PRO A 123 9.55 13.00 -11.78
N GLU A 124 10.80 12.66 -11.99
CA GLU A 124 11.60 11.89 -11.01
C GLU A 124 11.80 12.60 -9.67
N GLU A 125 11.69 13.93 -9.63
CA GLU A 125 11.79 14.74 -8.41
C GLU A 125 10.63 14.52 -7.43
N VAL A 126 9.51 13.94 -7.90
CA VAL A 126 8.39 13.57 -7.04
C VAL A 126 8.34 12.07 -6.74
N CYS A 127 9.36 11.29 -7.12
CA CYS A 127 9.42 9.82 -7.01
C CYS A 127 10.43 9.29 -5.98
#